data_AF-A0A7X8WW00-F1
#
_entry.id   AF-A0A7X8WW00-F1
#
_cell.length_a   1.000
_cell.length_b   1.000
_cell.length_c   1.000
_cell.angle_alpha   90.00
_cell.angle_beta   90.00
_cell.angle_gamma   90.00
#
_symmetry.space_group_name_H-M   'P 1'
#
loop_
_entity.id
_entity.type
_entity.pdbx_description
1 polymer ?
#
loop_
_entity_poly.entity_id
_entity_poly.type
_entity_poly.pdbx_seq_one_letter_code
_entity_poly.pdbx_strand_id
1 'polypeptide(L)'
;MEQSTKTVNDKWIKASVLAGLWAGIEIIAGSFLHNLRIPFSGTILTFISIILVIGFFQIWPKYGIIWRAGVITALMKSISPSAVILGPMVAITVEGFIMELAVRVAGRNISGYISAGMLTMVGILVHKVVRLFLLFGWDIFLIY
;
A
#
# COMPACT_ATOMS: atom_id res chain seq x y z
N MET A 1 -19.09 33.66 19.93
CA MET A 1 -18.70 32.88 18.73
C MET A 1 -17.67 31.86 19.19
N GLU A 2 -18.14 30.71 19.64
CA GLU A 2 -17.30 29.61 20.14
C GLU A 2 -16.64 28.95 18.93
N GLN A 3 -15.34 29.18 18.75
CA GLN A 3 -14.55 28.42 17.79
C GLN A 3 -14.47 26.99 18.28
N SER A 4 -15.36 26.13 17.76
CA SER A 4 -15.22 24.68 17.85
C SER A 4 -13.94 24.30 17.10
N THR A 5 -12.81 24.31 17.80
CA THR A 5 -11.56 23.70 17.35
C THR A 5 -11.85 22.21 17.19
N LYS A 6 -12.28 21.81 15.99
CA LYS A 6 -12.35 20.41 15.60
C LYS A 6 -10.96 19.82 15.82
N THR A 7 -10.80 19.11 16.93
CA THR A 7 -9.57 18.38 17.25
C THR A 7 -9.44 17.28 16.20
N VAL A 8 -8.69 17.56 15.14
CA VAL A 8 -8.42 16.58 14.09
C VAL A 8 -7.76 15.38 14.77
N ASN A 9 -8.33 14.19 14.57
CA ASN A 9 -7.89 12.99 15.24
C ASN A 9 -6.41 12.70 14.93
N ASP A 10 -5.58 12.61 15.99
CA ASP A 10 -4.12 12.34 15.94
C ASP A 10 -3.74 11.18 15.00
N LYS A 11 -4.58 10.14 14.91
CA LYS A 11 -4.34 9.00 14.02
C LYS A 11 -4.41 9.38 12.54
N TRP A 12 -5.31 10.28 12.14
CA TRP A 12 -5.41 10.75 10.76
C TRP A 12 -4.23 11.64 10.40
N ILE A 13 -3.77 12.50 11.33
CA ILE A 13 -2.59 13.36 11.09
C ILE A 13 -1.35 12.49 10.85
N LYS A 14 -1.09 11.52 11.71
CA LYS A 14 0.05 10.58 11.56
C LYS A 14 -0.05 9.74 10.30
N ALA A 15 -1.25 9.28 9.98
CA ALA A 15 -1.50 8.55 8.74
C ALA A 15 -1.23 9.40 7.51
N SER A 16 -1.61 10.69 7.50
CA SER A 16 -1.35 11.60 6.40
C SER A 16 0.14 11.87 6.18
N VAL A 17 0.93 11.99 7.26
CA VAL A 17 2.40 12.15 7.15
C VAL A 17 3.02 10.89 6.52
N LEU A 18 2.64 9.71 7.01
CA LEU A 18 3.10 8.45 6.45
C LEU A 18 2.66 8.27 4.99
N ALA A 19 1.41 8.60 4.69
CA ALA A 19 0.84 8.51 3.35
C ALA A 19 1.53 9.45 2.37
N GLY A 20 1.88 10.67 2.78
CA GLY A 20 2.59 11.61 1.92
C GLY A 20 3.96 11.07 1.49
N LEU A 21 4.70 10.49 2.43
CA LEU A 21 6.00 9.88 2.13
C LEU A 21 5.84 8.63 1.25
N TRP A 22 4.89 7.75 1.61
CA TRP A 22 4.60 6.54 0.84
C TRP A 22 4.16 6.90 -0.59
N ALA A 23 3.23 7.84 -0.77
CA ALA A 23 2.77 8.31 -2.07
C ALA A 23 3.88 8.92 -2.90
N GLY A 24 4.77 9.73 -2.29
CA GLY A 24 5.93 10.30 -2.97
C GLY A 24 6.82 9.22 -3.59
N ILE A 25 7.18 8.19 -2.80
CA ILE A 25 7.98 7.06 -3.30
C ILE A 25 7.21 6.30 -4.39
N GLU A 26 5.95 6.01 -4.15
CA GLU A 26 5.10 5.19 -5.00
C GLU A 26 4.84 5.85 -6.38
N ILE A 27 4.84 7.19 -6.45
CA ILE A 27 4.74 7.97 -7.67
C ILE A 27 6.10 8.07 -8.37
N ILE A 28 7.15 8.46 -7.66
CA ILE A 28 8.48 8.70 -8.24
C ILE A 28 9.12 7.38 -8.67
N ALA A 29 9.28 6.42 -7.75
CA ALA A 29 9.87 5.11 -8.03
C ALA A 29 8.98 4.31 -8.98
N GLY A 30 7.65 4.42 -8.83
CA GLY A 30 6.72 3.78 -9.75
C GLY A 30 6.85 4.25 -11.18
N SER A 31 6.91 5.57 -11.39
CA SER A 31 7.11 6.16 -12.72
C SER A 31 8.47 5.77 -13.28
N PHE A 32 9.53 5.81 -12.47
CA PHE A 32 10.87 5.42 -12.88
C PHE A 32 10.95 3.95 -13.33
N LEU A 33 10.42 3.02 -12.52
CA LEU A 33 10.42 1.58 -12.82
C LEU A 33 9.55 1.25 -14.03
N HIS A 34 8.43 1.96 -14.21
CA HIS A 34 7.59 1.79 -15.39
C HIS A 34 8.28 2.29 -16.66
N ASN A 35 8.95 3.44 -16.58
CA ASN A 35 9.71 4.01 -17.70
C ASN A 35 10.89 3.13 -18.11
N LEU A 36 11.56 2.49 -17.14
CA LEU A 36 12.65 1.54 -17.39
C LEU A 36 12.16 0.16 -17.85
N ARG A 37 10.83 -0.05 -17.93
CA ARG A 37 10.17 -1.32 -18.29
C ARG A 37 10.66 -2.51 -17.46
N ILE A 38 10.95 -2.28 -16.18
CA ILE A 38 11.38 -3.34 -15.28
C ILE A 38 10.21 -4.31 -15.06
N PRO A 39 10.44 -5.63 -15.18
CA PRO A 39 9.42 -6.61 -14.85
C PRO A 39 9.17 -6.59 -13.33
N PHE A 40 7.92 -6.82 -12.92
CA PHE A 40 7.52 -6.85 -11.51
C PHE A 40 7.69 -5.54 -10.73
N SER A 41 7.64 -4.37 -11.38
CA SER A 41 7.71 -3.07 -10.70
C SER A 41 6.78 -2.97 -9.49
N GLY A 42 5.54 -3.49 -9.60
CA GLY A 42 4.59 -3.51 -8.48
C GLY A 42 5.15 -4.20 -7.23
N THR A 43 5.74 -5.38 -7.36
CA THR A 43 6.32 -6.12 -6.24
C THR A 43 7.49 -5.38 -5.61
N ILE A 44 8.31 -4.69 -6.41
CA ILE A 44 9.41 -3.86 -5.90
C ILE A 44 8.85 -2.67 -5.10
N LEU A 45 7.80 -2.02 -5.61
CA LEU A 45 7.14 -0.93 -4.90
C LEU A 45 6.53 -1.40 -3.57
N THR A 46 5.85 -2.54 -3.57
CA THR A 46 5.33 -3.15 -2.33
C THR A 46 6.44 -3.43 -1.32
N PHE A 47 7.60 -3.91 -1.76
CA PHE A 47 8.74 -4.14 -0.88
C PHE A 47 9.21 -2.87 -0.18
N ILE A 48 9.41 -1.80 -0.95
CA ILE A 48 9.83 -0.50 -0.42
C ILE A 48 8.77 0.05 0.53
N SER A 49 7.49 -0.12 0.17
CA SER A 49 6.34 0.30 0.97
C SER A 49 6.29 -0.40 2.32
N ILE A 50 6.50 -1.73 2.36
CA ILE A 50 6.56 -2.51 3.59
C ILE A 50 7.66 -1.99 4.52
N ILE A 51 8.87 -1.77 4.00
CA ILE A 51 10.00 -1.25 4.79
C ILE A 51 9.66 0.12 5.38
N LEU A 52 9.13 1.02 4.55
CA LEU A 52 8.76 2.38 4.96
C LEU A 52 7.66 2.38 6.02
N VAL A 53 6.59 1.63 5.79
CA VAL A 53 5.41 1.61 6.67
C VAL A 53 5.75 0.96 8.01
N ILE A 54 6.44 -0.18 8.00
CA ILE A 54 6.88 -0.86 9.23
C ILE A 54 7.90 0.00 9.98
N GLY A 55 8.86 0.62 9.27
CA GLY A 55 9.83 1.53 9.86
C GLY A 55 9.17 2.70 10.60
N PHE A 56 8.20 3.36 9.97
CA PHE A 56 7.45 4.44 10.61
C PHE A 56 6.49 3.96 11.71
N PHE A 57 5.93 2.76 11.58
CA PHE A 57 5.07 2.19 12.62
C PHE A 57 5.82 1.95 13.94
N GLN A 58 7.13 1.73 13.89
CA GLN A 58 7.97 1.64 15.10
C GLN A 58 8.05 2.98 15.85
N ILE A 59 8.01 4.10 15.13
CA ILE A 59 8.03 5.46 15.72
C ILE A 59 6.67 5.81 16.32
N TRP A 60 5.59 5.50 15.58
CA TRP A 60 4.22 5.72 16.04
C TRP A 60 3.46 4.42 16.15
N PRO A 61 3.69 3.69 17.25
CA PRO A 61 3.10 2.39 17.42
C PRO A 61 1.63 2.60 17.86
N LYS A 62 0.73 2.93 16.92
CA LYS A 62 -0.72 2.99 17.14
C LYS A 62 -1.47 2.27 16.02
N TYR A 63 -2.34 1.33 16.41
CA TYR A 63 -3.22 0.66 15.45
C TYR A 63 -4.17 1.64 14.77
N GLY A 64 -4.35 1.41 13.48
CA GLY A 64 -5.22 2.17 12.60
C GLY A 64 -4.49 3.21 11.76
N ILE A 65 -3.18 3.39 11.92
CA ILE A 65 -2.41 4.32 11.10
C ILE A 65 -2.13 3.73 9.71
N ILE A 66 -1.84 2.43 9.61
CA ILE A 66 -1.33 1.81 8.37
C ILE A 66 -2.41 1.77 7.29
N TRP A 67 -3.61 1.26 7.60
CA TRP A 67 -4.69 1.18 6.61
C TRP A 67 -5.15 2.57 6.14
N ARG A 68 -5.16 3.56 7.05
CA ARG A 68 -5.48 4.95 6.71
C ARG A 68 -4.43 5.53 5.78
N ALA A 69 -3.16 5.26 6.07
CA ALA A 69 -2.07 5.68 5.21
C ALA A 69 -2.21 5.07 3.82
N GLY A 70 -2.51 3.77 3.71
CA GLY A 70 -2.73 3.11 2.42
C GLY A 70 -3.85 3.72 1.60
N VAL A 71 -5.00 4.04 2.22
CA VAL A 71 -6.11 4.72 1.53
C VAL A 71 -5.71 6.11 1.04
N ILE A 72 -5.06 6.91 1.89
CA ILE A 72 -4.60 8.26 1.50
C ILE A 72 -3.55 8.17 0.38
N THR A 73 -2.61 7.23 0.47
CA THR A 73 -1.60 6.97 -0.56
C THR A 73 -2.23 6.62 -1.90
N ALA A 74 -3.23 5.73 -1.90
CA ALA A 74 -3.94 5.35 -3.12
C ALA A 74 -4.66 6.54 -3.76
N LEU A 75 -5.29 7.39 -2.94
CA LEU A 75 -5.91 8.63 -3.40
C LEU A 75 -4.88 9.61 -3.96
N MET A 76 -3.74 9.79 -3.31
CA MET A 76 -2.67 10.66 -3.82
C MET A 76 -2.10 10.15 -5.14
N LYS A 77 -1.90 8.83 -5.28
CA LYS A 77 -1.48 8.22 -6.54
C LYS A 77 -2.51 8.40 -7.65
N SER A 78 -3.80 8.51 -7.33
CA SER A 78 -4.85 8.77 -8.33
C SER A 78 -4.77 10.09 -9.05
N ILE A 79 -4.15 11.07 -8.41
CA ILE A 79 -3.94 12.40 -8.98
C ILE A 79 -2.71 12.39 -9.91
N SER A 80 -1.86 11.35 -9.85
CA SER A 80 -0.67 11.24 -10.67
C SER A 80 -1.02 10.82 -12.12
N PRO A 81 -0.46 11.50 -13.15
CA PRO A 81 -0.72 11.18 -14.55
C PRO A 81 0.02 9.88 -14.93
N SER A 82 -0.60 8.72 -14.71
CA SER A 82 -0.08 7.41 -15.12
C SER A 82 -1.14 6.61 -15.88
N ALA A 83 -0.74 5.89 -16.95
CA ALA A 83 -1.62 5.33 -17.97
C ALA A 83 -2.57 4.19 -17.50
N VAL A 84 -2.39 3.66 -16.27
CA VAL A 84 -3.24 2.59 -15.72
C VAL A 84 -3.58 2.90 -14.27
N ILE A 85 -4.75 3.49 -14.07
CA ILE A 85 -5.10 4.19 -12.84
C ILE A 85 -5.64 3.23 -11.77
N LEU A 86 -6.61 2.37 -12.10
CA LEU A 86 -7.34 1.59 -11.08
C LEU A 86 -6.56 0.43 -10.44
N GLY A 87 -5.74 -0.29 -11.21
CA GLY A 87 -5.03 -1.48 -10.72
C GLY A 87 -4.09 -1.19 -9.53
N PRO A 88 -3.13 -0.26 -9.68
CA PRO A 88 -2.21 0.12 -8.60
C PRO A 88 -2.90 0.66 -7.35
N MET A 89 -4.05 1.33 -7.47
CA MET A 89 -4.77 1.89 -6.31
C MET A 89 -5.36 0.81 -5.43
N VAL A 90 -5.98 -0.19 -6.05
CA VAL A 90 -6.55 -1.33 -5.33
C VAL A 90 -5.41 -2.10 -4.66
N ALA A 91 -4.29 -2.30 -5.35
CA ALA A 91 -3.10 -2.93 -4.78
C ALA A 91 -2.62 -2.22 -3.50
N ILE A 92 -2.34 -0.92 -3.55
CA ILE A 92 -1.85 -0.14 -2.39
C ILE A 92 -2.83 -0.17 -1.22
N THR A 93 -4.13 -0.06 -1.52
CA THR A 93 -5.17 -0.11 -0.49
C THR A 93 -5.17 -1.47 0.19
N VAL A 94 -5.16 -2.56 -0.59
CA VAL A 94 -5.11 -3.94 -0.10
C VAL A 94 -3.84 -4.19 0.71
N GLU A 95 -2.68 -3.70 0.27
CA GLU A 95 -1.42 -3.79 1.01
C GLU A 95 -1.52 -3.15 2.39
N GLY A 96 -2.08 -1.93 2.49
CA GLY A 96 -2.30 -1.25 3.76
C GLY A 96 -3.22 -2.03 4.70
N PHE A 97 -4.28 -2.65 4.16
CA PHE A 97 -5.18 -3.49 4.96
C PHE A 97 -4.51 -4.78 5.43
N ILE A 98 -3.80 -5.49 4.55
CA ILE A 98 -3.09 -6.72 4.89
C ILE A 98 -2.01 -6.44 5.94
N MET A 99 -1.19 -5.39 5.76
CA MET A 99 -0.17 -5.00 6.73
C MET A 99 -0.79 -4.68 8.10
N GLU A 100 -1.84 -3.86 8.14
CA GLU A 100 -2.50 -3.51 9.41
C GLU A 100 -3.07 -4.76 10.10
N LEU A 101 -3.75 -5.63 9.36
CA LEU A 101 -4.37 -6.83 9.91
C LEU A 101 -3.31 -7.80 10.42
N ALA A 102 -2.24 -8.03 9.67
CA ALA A 102 -1.16 -8.89 10.07
C ALA A 102 -0.44 -8.39 11.33
N VAL A 103 -0.13 -7.09 11.42
CA VAL A 103 0.48 -6.49 12.62
C VAL A 103 -0.48 -6.52 13.81
N ARG A 104 -1.80 -6.41 13.60
CA ARG A 104 -2.79 -6.56 14.67
C ARG A 104 -2.86 -7.97 15.22
N VAL A 105 -2.83 -8.98 14.36
CA VAL A 105 -2.96 -10.39 14.75
C VAL A 105 -1.66 -10.92 15.35
N ALA A 106 -0.52 -10.68 14.70
CA ALA A 106 0.77 -11.21 15.15
C ALA A 106 1.41 -10.37 16.27
N GLY A 107 0.92 -9.15 16.49
CA GLY A 107 1.40 -8.24 17.51
C GLY A 107 2.58 -7.39 17.07
N ARG A 108 3.15 -6.67 18.03
CA ARG A 108 4.16 -5.60 17.82
C ARG A 108 5.57 -6.08 18.11
N ASN A 109 5.88 -7.28 17.65
CA ASN A 109 7.15 -7.95 17.81
C ASN A 109 7.83 -8.10 16.43
N ILE A 110 9.10 -8.47 16.43
CA ILE A 110 9.88 -8.64 15.19
C ILE A 110 9.21 -9.69 14.29
N SER A 111 8.71 -10.79 14.86
CA SER A 111 7.96 -11.82 14.14
C SER A 111 6.67 -11.29 13.51
N GLY A 112 5.98 -10.36 14.16
CA GLY A 112 4.76 -9.71 13.68
C GLY A 112 5.03 -8.79 12.49
N TYR A 113 6.14 -8.07 12.52
CA TYR A 113 6.57 -7.25 11.39
C TYR A 113 7.02 -8.11 10.19
N ILE A 114 7.77 -9.18 10.45
CA ILE A 114 8.19 -10.12 9.39
C ILE A 114 6.97 -10.79 8.75
N SER A 115 6.05 -11.32 9.56
CA SER A 115 4.82 -11.96 9.06
C SER A 115 3.92 -10.99 8.31
N ALA A 116 3.83 -9.73 8.75
CA ALA A 116 3.13 -8.68 8.01
C ALA A 116 3.75 -8.42 6.64
N GLY A 117 5.09 -8.33 6.57
CA GLY A 117 5.79 -8.20 5.29
C GLY A 117 5.56 -9.40 4.36
N MET A 118 5.69 -10.62 4.89
CA MET A 118 5.48 -11.85 4.12
C MET A 118 4.04 -11.96 3.59
N LEU A 119 3.03 -11.73 4.44
CA LEU A 119 1.63 -11.80 4.05
C LEU A 119 1.28 -10.73 3.00
N THR A 120 1.85 -9.53 3.15
CA THR A 120 1.63 -8.45 2.18
C THR A 120 2.27 -8.79 0.83
N MET A 121 3.45 -9.39 0.83
CA MET A 121 4.12 -9.88 -0.39
C MET A 121 3.35 -10.98 -1.11
N VAL A 122 2.83 -11.96 -0.36
CA VAL A 122 1.97 -12.99 -0.93
C VAL A 122 0.68 -12.36 -1.46
N GLY A 123 0.10 -11.42 -0.71
CA GLY A 123 -1.11 -10.69 -1.09
C GLY A 123 -1.00 -9.96 -2.41
N ILE A 124 0.13 -9.28 -2.68
CA ILE A 124 0.31 -8.58 -3.96
C ILE A 124 0.48 -9.53 -5.15
N LEU A 125 1.12 -10.68 -4.95
CA LEU A 125 1.22 -11.71 -5.99
C LEU A 125 -0.16 -12.30 -6.31
N VAL A 126 -0.96 -12.58 -5.28
CA VAL A 126 -2.35 -13.03 -5.45
C VAL A 126 -3.17 -11.96 -6.17
N HIS A 127 -3.06 -10.68 -5.77
CA HIS A 127 -3.74 -9.58 -6.44
C HIS A 127 -3.35 -9.50 -7.94
N LYS A 128 -2.08 -9.72 -8.28
CA LYS A 128 -1.61 -9.76 -9.67
C LYS A 128 -2.27 -10.90 -10.47
N VAL A 129 -2.38 -12.09 -9.88
CA VAL A 129 -3.05 -13.24 -10.51
C VAL A 129 -4.55 -12.97 -10.70
N VAL A 130 -5.23 -12.45 -9.67
CA VAL A 130 -6.65 -12.07 -9.73
C VAL A 130 -6.89 -11.03 -10.81
N ARG A 131 -6.03 -10.01 -10.91
CA ARG A 131 -6.12 -8.99 -11.96
C ARG A 131 -5.97 -9.59 -13.36
N LEU A 132 -5.05 -10.55 -13.53
CA LEU A 132 -4.87 -11.24 -14.81
C LEU A 132 -6.14 -12.04 -15.17
N PHE A 133 -6.66 -12.79 -14.21
CA PHE A 133 -7.89 -13.56 -14.37
C PHE A 133 -9.10 -12.67 -14.72
N LEU A 134 -9.25 -11.50 -14.08
CA LEU A 134 -10.33 -10.57 -14.38
C LEU A 134 -10.22 -9.92 -15.76
N LEU A 135 -9.01 -9.67 -16.26
CA LEU A 135 -8.79 -9.02 -17.55
C LEU A 135 -8.95 -9.98 -18.74
N PHE A 136 -8.53 -11.23 -18.57
CA PHE A 136 -8.46 -12.21 -19.65
C PHE A 136 -9.46 -13.37 -19.49
N GLY A 137 -10.19 -13.44 -18.38
CA GLY A 137 -11.19 -14.48 -18.14
C GLY A 137 -10.61 -15.90 -18.19
N TRP A 138 -11.41 -16.85 -18.69
CA TRP A 138 -10.97 -18.23 -18.95
C TRP A 138 -10.14 -18.37 -20.24
N ASP A 139 -10.08 -17.35 -21.09
CA ASP A 139 -9.33 -17.39 -22.35
C ASP A 139 -7.81 -17.48 -22.14
N ILE A 140 -7.32 -17.22 -20.91
CA ILE A 140 -5.92 -17.45 -20.52
C ILE A 140 -5.54 -18.93 -20.72
N PHE A 141 -6.48 -19.84 -20.45
CA PHE A 141 -6.27 -21.29 -20.58
C PHE A 141 -6.54 -21.81 -21.99
N LEU A 142 -7.02 -20.95 -22.90
CA LEU A 142 -7.28 -21.32 -24.30
C LEU A 142 -6.08 -21.01 -25.22
N ILE A 143 -5.15 -20.17 -24.76
CA ILE A 143 -3.94 -19.74 -25.48
C ILE A 143 -2.70 -20.58 -25.10
N TYR A 144 -2.86 -21.54 -24.19
CA TYR A 144 -1.84 -22.54 -23.83
C TYR A 144 -2.39 -23.95 -24.04
#